data_AF-A0A1H1LW80-F1
#
_entry.id   AF-A0A1H1LW80-F1
#
_cell.length_a   1.000
_cell.length_b   1.000
_cell.length_c   1.000
_cell.angle_alpha   90.00
_cell.angle_beta   90.00
_cell.angle_gamma   90.00
#
_symmetry.space_group_name_H-M   'P 1'
#
loop_
_entity.id
_entity.type
_entity.pdbx_description
1 polymer ?
#
loop_
_entity_poly.entity_id
_entity_poly.type
_entity_poly.pdbx_seq_one_letter_code
_entity_poly.pdbx_strand_id
1 'polypeptide(L)'
;MKLAVNDARVAVVDPVDEILPVRSMLTLGLQHVLVIYAGVVAVPLILGGALGLEQPQIVILINCNLIIGGLATLLQTLGIWRFGARLPLIQGASFIALAPMMQIGTEYSIQHVFGSVMFAGLLAIGLAPLFSRLLRFFPRVVIGCLITTVGISLMPAAAGWLGGGEGSDSFGAPKHLLIGLLTVLVTVVVYVCFKGLMSSLSVLIGMSVGTVAAMFMGLSDFSGISDAAWVGIAVPMSFGIPQFDLVPILIMTLAMIVIMAETTGNTLAIGRMVDTPITTRRLGNAFRGEGLATMLSAIFNGFPLNAFSQNTGLIAMTKVRSRYVVAVAGIIMVVMGLIPKAGAIVAAIPPAVLGGGAIVMFGMTTAAGIQELARVKYEGTHNSLIVAISLSVGVLPMAMPSLLDSVEGPLSLILESGIFLCAIVAVLLNALINRTTPNENNEEMDRDMTQTQSAATVSEMDLDQLRNVIALAEDSKNRGRHPFASTVVAADGEVLASAGNNSMPPEGDPTQHAELRAAAEAARQCTPEQLASATLYTSAEPCVMCTGAVYWTGIGRIVYALSEHRLLELTGDDPENPTFDLPCREVLSRGQRDIEVLGPLLEDEAAAAHAGFWSRRTN
;
A
#
# COMPACT_ATOMS: atom_id res chain seq x y z
N MET A 1 -38.90 38.03 16.41
CA MET A 1 -39.00 36.64 15.90
C MET A 1 -37.80 36.42 14.98
N LYS A 2 -36.66 36.03 15.55
CA LYS A 2 -35.42 35.76 14.80
C LYS A 2 -35.45 34.30 14.38
N LEU A 3 -35.49 34.04 13.07
CA LEU A 3 -35.32 32.72 12.50
C LEU A 3 -33.84 32.34 12.66
N ALA A 4 -33.58 31.30 13.46
CA ALA A 4 -32.29 30.65 13.51
C ALA A 4 -32.09 29.89 12.21
N VAL A 5 -31.14 30.35 11.39
CA VAL A 5 -30.59 29.57 10.28
C VAL A 5 -29.68 28.54 10.92
N ASN A 6 -30.07 27.27 10.82
CA ASN A 6 -29.31 26.13 11.28
C ASN A 6 -28.26 25.81 10.20
N ASP A 7 -27.04 26.33 10.36
CA ASP A 7 -25.88 25.96 9.53
C ASP A 7 -25.44 24.54 9.91
N ALA A 8 -25.93 23.55 9.17
CA ALA A 8 -25.40 22.20 9.22
C ALA A 8 -24.07 22.18 8.45
N ARG A 9 -22.94 22.34 9.17
CA ARG A 9 -21.59 22.06 8.65
C ARG A 9 -21.56 20.65 8.08
N VAL A 10 -21.45 20.50 6.75
CA VAL A 10 -21.20 19.20 6.12
C VAL A 10 -19.75 18.83 6.41
N ALA A 11 -19.53 17.87 7.30
CA ALA A 11 -18.20 17.35 7.57
C ALA A 11 -17.66 16.67 6.29
N VAL A 12 -16.57 17.18 5.73
CA VAL A 12 -15.85 16.51 4.64
C VAL A 12 -15.24 15.23 5.22
N VAL A 13 -15.81 14.09 4.83
CA VAL A 13 -15.34 12.77 5.26
C VAL A 13 -14.08 12.43 4.47
N ASP A 14 -13.01 12.01 5.16
CA ASP A 14 -11.78 11.52 4.51
C ASP A 14 -12.14 10.43 3.47
N PRO A 15 -11.58 10.45 2.25
CA PRO A 15 -11.88 9.44 1.21
C PRO A 15 -11.73 7.99 1.66
N VAL A 16 -10.86 7.72 2.64
CA VAL A 16 -10.71 6.38 3.26
C VAL A 16 -11.91 6.00 4.13
N ASP A 17 -12.57 6.99 4.72
CA ASP A 17 -13.71 6.83 5.62
C ASP A 17 -15.06 7.05 4.92
N GLU A 18 -15.06 7.24 3.60
CA GLU A 18 -16.28 7.35 2.79
C GLU A 18 -17.11 6.06 2.86
N ILE A 19 -18.40 6.18 3.19
CA ILE A 19 -19.35 5.06 3.16
C ILE A 19 -20.14 5.13 1.86
N LEU A 20 -19.86 4.20 0.95
CA LEU A 20 -20.57 4.09 -0.32
C LEU A 20 -21.94 3.39 -0.16
N PRO A 21 -22.84 3.50 -1.14
CA PRO A 21 -24.09 2.73 -1.15
C PRO A 21 -23.82 1.23 -1.00
N VAL A 22 -24.67 0.53 -0.25
CA VAL A 22 -24.50 -0.91 0.07
C VAL A 22 -24.27 -1.77 -1.17
N ARG A 23 -25.00 -1.49 -2.26
CA ARG A 23 -24.82 -2.22 -3.53
C ARG A 23 -23.42 -2.05 -4.10
N SER A 24 -22.90 -0.83 -4.13
CA SER A 24 -21.55 -0.52 -4.59
C SER A 24 -20.50 -1.19 -3.70
N MET A 25 -20.67 -1.11 -2.37
CA MET A 25 -19.76 -1.78 -1.44
C MET A 25 -19.74 -3.29 -1.62
N LEU A 26 -20.90 -3.92 -1.86
CA LEU A 26 -20.97 -5.36 -2.13
C LEU A 26 -20.30 -5.74 -3.45
N THR A 27 -20.56 -5.01 -4.54
CA THR A 27 -19.97 -5.32 -5.84
C THR A 27 -18.47 -5.10 -5.88
N LEU A 28 -18.00 -3.99 -5.30
CA LEU A 28 -16.58 -3.66 -5.24
C LEU A 28 -15.83 -4.52 -4.22
N GLY A 29 -16.47 -4.83 -3.08
CA GLY A 29 -15.94 -5.77 -2.11
C GLY A 29 -15.77 -7.16 -2.72
N LEU A 30 -16.75 -7.64 -3.49
CA LEU A 30 -16.63 -8.88 -4.24
C LEU A 30 -15.47 -8.84 -5.25
N GLN A 31 -15.27 -7.72 -5.94
CA GLN A 31 -14.12 -7.55 -6.83
C GLN A 31 -12.79 -7.72 -6.10
N HIS A 32 -12.62 -7.13 -4.90
CA HIS A 32 -11.43 -7.35 -4.10
C HIS A 32 -11.22 -8.83 -3.73
N VAL A 33 -12.29 -9.54 -3.38
CA VAL A 33 -12.22 -10.97 -3.07
C VAL A 33 -11.83 -11.78 -4.30
N LEU A 34 -12.44 -11.52 -5.45
CA LEU A 34 -12.15 -12.27 -6.67
C LEU A 34 -10.71 -12.07 -7.16
N VAL A 35 -10.13 -10.87 -6.99
CA VAL A 35 -8.73 -10.58 -7.33
C VAL A 35 -7.76 -11.30 -6.41
N ILE A 36 -8.02 -11.31 -5.10
CA ILE A 36 -7.13 -11.97 -4.13
C ILE A 36 -7.31 -13.50 -4.08
N TYR A 37 -8.45 -14.01 -4.57
CA TYR A 37 -8.88 -15.40 -4.36
C TYR A 37 -7.84 -16.43 -4.79
N ALA A 38 -7.28 -16.30 -5.99
CA ALA A 38 -6.27 -17.21 -6.49
C ALA A 38 -5.01 -17.23 -5.59
N GLY A 39 -4.61 -16.07 -5.07
CA GLY A 39 -3.48 -15.93 -4.15
C GLY A 39 -3.74 -16.57 -2.79
N VAL A 40 -4.92 -16.34 -2.22
CA VAL A 40 -5.32 -16.89 -0.92
C VAL A 40 -5.40 -18.41 -0.96
N VAL A 41 -5.86 -19.00 -2.06
CA VAL A 41 -5.99 -20.46 -2.14
C VAL A 41 -4.69 -21.16 -2.53
N ALA A 42 -3.76 -20.46 -3.21
CA ALA A 42 -2.49 -21.06 -3.62
C ALA A 42 -1.64 -21.57 -2.44
N VAL A 43 -1.47 -20.79 -1.37
CA VAL A 43 -0.63 -21.21 -0.21
C VAL A 43 -1.09 -22.53 0.43
N PRO A 44 -2.39 -22.70 0.81
CA PRO A 44 -2.90 -23.98 1.30
C PRO A 44 -2.66 -25.14 0.33
N LEU A 45 -2.83 -24.91 -0.98
CA LEU A 45 -2.65 -25.95 -2.01
C LEU A 45 -1.17 -26.36 -2.13
N ILE A 46 -0.25 -25.40 -2.13
CA ILE A 46 1.19 -25.70 -2.27
C ILE A 46 1.68 -26.43 -1.03
N LEU A 47 1.39 -25.90 0.16
CA LEU A 47 1.83 -26.52 1.41
C LEU A 47 1.19 -27.90 1.58
N GLY A 48 -0.12 -28.00 1.33
CA GLY A 48 -0.84 -29.27 1.47
C GLY A 48 -0.34 -30.34 0.51
N GLY A 49 -0.09 -29.97 -0.75
CA GLY A 49 0.50 -30.89 -1.73
C GLY A 49 1.92 -31.31 -1.34
N ALA A 50 2.77 -30.36 -0.93
CA ALA A 50 4.15 -30.63 -0.53
C ALA A 50 4.25 -31.53 0.71
N LEU A 51 3.31 -31.42 1.65
CA LEU A 51 3.25 -32.24 2.86
C LEU A 51 2.44 -33.53 2.68
N GLY A 52 1.95 -33.83 1.47
CA GLY A 52 1.17 -35.04 1.19
C GLY A 52 -0.17 -35.10 1.92
N LEU A 53 -0.80 -33.96 2.20
CA LEU A 53 -2.09 -33.90 2.89
C LEU A 53 -3.22 -34.41 2.00
N GLU A 54 -4.21 -35.05 2.61
CA GLU A 54 -5.39 -35.52 1.90
C GLU A 54 -6.28 -34.34 1.47
N GLN A 55 -7.07 -34.53 0.42
CA GLN A 55 -7.95 -33.48 -0.11
C GLN A 55 -8.88 -32.84 0.96
N PRO A 56 -9.49 -33.58 1.90
CA PRO A 56 -10.31 -32.98 2.96
C PRO A 56 -9.50 -32.07 3.89
N GLN A 57 -8.24 -32.41 4.16
CA GLN A 57 -7.34 -31.60 4.98
C GLN A 57 -6.97 -30.30 4.26
N ILE A 58 -6.69 -30.37 2.96
CA ILE A 58 -6.45 -29.18 2.13
C ILE A 58 -7.68 -28.26 2.12
N VAL A 59 -8.89 -28.82 1.99
CA VAL A 59 -10.14 -28.04 2.08
C VAL A 59 -10.28 -27.33 3.42
N ILE A 60 -9.91 -27.98 4.54
CA ILE A 60 -9.87 -27.32 5.86
C ILE A 60 -8.92 -26.12 5.84
N LEU A 61 -7.70 -26.29 5.33
CA LEU A 61 -6.72 -25.20 5.24
C LEU A 61 -7.23 -24.02 4.39
N ILE A 62 -7.87 -24.29 3.25
CA ILE A 62 -8.46 -23.26 2.37
C ILE A 62 -9.53 -22.46 3.12
N ASN A 63 -10.47 -23.15 3.75
CA ASN A 63 -11.58 -22.52 4.47
C ASN A 63 -11.10 -21.67 5.64
N CYS A 64 -10.19 -22.23 6.45
CA CYS A 64 -9.58 -21.51 7.56
C CYS A 64 -8.83 -20.28 7.08
N ASN A 65 -8.09 -20.39 5.98
CA ASN A 65 -7.36 -19.25 5.42
C ASN A 65 -8.29 -18.13 4.94
N LEU A 66 -9.42 -18.47 4.30
CA LEU A 66 -10.44 -17.50 3.91
C LEU A 66 -11.08 -16.81 5.12
N ILE A 67 -11.44 -17.58 6.17
CA ILE A 67 -12.04 -17.04 7.40
C ILE A 67 -11.07 -16.09 8.09
N ILE A 68 -9.86 -16.55 8.40
CA ILE A 68 -8.89 -15.74 9.15
C ILE A 68 -8.39 -14.58 8.30
N GLY A 69 -8.13 -14.75 7.00
CA GLY A 69 -7.80 -13.65 6.09
C GLY A 69 -8.91 -12.59 6.04
N GLY A 70 -10.18 -13.00 6.06
CA GLY A 70 -11.32 -12.09 6.14
C GLY A 70 -11.40 -11.34 7.48
N LEU A 71 -11.21 -12.04 8.61
CA LEU A 71 -11.16 -11.42 9.94
C LEU A 71 -9.97 -10.47 10.10
N ALA A 72 -8.82 -10.83 9.54
CA ALA A 72 -7.63 -9.99 9.51
C ALA A 72 -7.85 -8.73 8.66
N THR A 73 -8.50 -8.88 7.51
CA THR A 73 -8.92 -7.76 6.66
C THR A 73 -9.84 -6.82 7.43
N LEU A 74 -10.83 -7.36 8.16
CA LEU A 74 -11.71 -6.56 9.03
C LEU A 74 -10.95 -5.84 10.14
N LEU A 75 -10.03 -6.54 10.82
CA LEU A 75 -9.19 -5.94 11.86
C LEU A 75 -8.36 -4.79 11.29
N GLN A 76 -7.78 -4.97 10.11
CA GLN A 76 -6.89 -4.01 9.49
C GLN A 76 -7.62 -2.78 8.95
N THR A 77 -8.82 -2.98 8.39
CA THR A 77 -9.67 -1.92 7.81
C THR A 77 -10.45 -1.15 8.87
N LEU A 78 -11.02 -1.81 9.87
CA LEU A 78 -11.84 -1.16 10.90
C LEU A 78 -11.00 -0.65 12.07
N GLY A 79 -9.96 -1.38 12.45
CA GLY A 79 -9.04 -1.04 13.51
C GLY A 79 -9.66 -1.05 14.91
N ILE A 80 -9.12 -1.87 15.81
CA ILE A 80 -9.52 -1.95 17.21
C ILE A 80 -8.36 -1.49 18.09
N TRP A 81 -8.53 -0.36 18.77
CA TRP A 81 -7.52 0.22 19.67
C TRP A 81 -6.15 0.48 18.98
N ARG A 82 -5.15 -0.37 19.24
CA ARG A 82 -3.80 -0.31 18.63
C ARG A 82 -3.57 -1.39 17.57
N PHE A 83 -4.61 -2.12 17.17
CA PHE A 83 -4.55 -3.18 16.18
C PHE A 83 -5.32 -2.76 14.94
N GLY A 84 -4.63 -2.71 13.79
CA GLY A 84 -5.20 -2.31 12.50
C GLY A 84 -4.83 -0.89 12.07
N ALA A 85 -4.46 -0.75 10.79
CA ALA A 85 -4.02 0.53 10.21
C ALA A 85 -5.16 1.49 9.86
N ARG A 86 -6.41 1.01 9.84
CA ARG A 86 -7.58 1.76 9.34
C ARG A 86 -7.40 2.24 7.90
N LEU A 87 -6.92 1.33 7.06
CA LEU A 87 -6.69 1.54 5.62
C LEU A 87 -7.35 0.41 4.84
N PRO A 88 -7.64 0.58 3.53
CA PRO A 88 -8.15 -0.47 2.64
C PRO A 88 -7.12 -1.58 2.37
N LEU A 89 -6.61 -2.20 3.43
CA LEU A 89 -5.63 -3.29 3.39
C LEU A 89 -6.36 -4.62 3.48
N ILE A 90 -6.46 -5.31 2.35
CA ILE A 90 -6.88 -6.71 2.36
C ILE A 90 -5.74 -7.60 2.86
N GLN A 91 -6.07 -8.67 3.57
CA GLN A 91 -5.12 -9.60 4.16
C GLN A 91 -5.32 -11.00 3.58
N GLY A 92 -4.21 -11.72 3.37
CA GLY A 92 -4.20 -13.11 2.94
C GLY A 92 -2.92 -13.82 3.35
N ALA A 93 -2.85 -15.13 3.11
CA ALA A 93 -1.66 -15.92 3.41
C ALA A 93 -0.44 -15.43 2.63
N SER A 94 0.68 -15.24 3.33
CA SER A 94 1.90 -14.71 2.75
C SER A 94 2.69 -15.79 2.00
N PHE A 95 3.11 -15.47 0.78
CA PHE A 95 4.05 -16.32 0.04
C PHE A 95 5.46 -16.31 0.61
N ILE A 96 5.85 -15.27 1.35
CA ILE A 96 7.17 -15.19 2.00
C ILE A 96 7.40 -16.37 2.95
N ALA A 97 6.35 -16.78 3.65
CA ALA A 97 6.42 -17.85 4.64
C ALA A 97 6.35 -19.25 4.02
N LEU A 98 6.02 -19.38 2.73
CA LEU A 98 5.70 -20.69 2.14
C LEU A 98 6.88 -21.66 2.17
N ALA A 99 8.05 -21.26 1.68
CA ALA A 99 9.25 -22.10 1.70
C ALA A 99 9.67 -22.48 3.13
N PRO A 100 9.76 -21.54 4.10
CA PRO A 100 9.98 -21.86 5.50
C PRO A 100 8.96 -22.85 6.08
N MET A 101 7.67 -22.71 5.75
CA MET A 101 6.62 -23.62 6.23
C MET A 101 6.76 -25.02 5.64
N MET A 102 7.07 -25.13 4.34
CA MET A 102 7.32 -26.43 3.71
C MET A 102 8.47 -27.14 4.39
N GLN A 103 9.58 -26.43 4.59
CA GLN A 103 10.78 -26.98 5.20
C GLN A 103 10.57 -27.43 6.65
N ILE A 104 9.93 -26.58 7.47
CA ILE A 104 9.55 -26.96 8.85
C ILE A 104 8.57 -28.14 8.82
N GLY A 105 7.63 -28.16 7.89
CA GLY A 105 6.63 -29.21 7.78
C GLY A 105 7.22 -30.57 7.38
N THR A 106 8.25 -30.59 6.53
CA THR A 106 8.93 -31.81 6.08
C THR A 106 9.93 -32.35 7.10
N GLU A 107 10.69 -31.48 7.77
CA GLU A 107 11.70 -31.91 8.75
C GLU A 107 11.12 -32.18 10.13
N TYR A 108 10.09 -31.43 10.52
CA TYR A 108 9.42 -31.57 11.80
C TYR A 108 8.01 -32.13 11.57
N SER A 109 7.01 -31.25 11.57
CA SER A 109 5.63 -31.59 11.30
C SER A 109 4.78 -30.35 11.07
N ILE A 110 3.57 -30.52 10.56
CA ILE A 110 2.61 -29.42 10.39
C ILE A 110 2.23 -28.75 11.73
N GLN A 111 2.30 -29.47 12.86
CA GLN A 111 2.06 -28.87 14.17
C GLN A 111 3.17 -27.89 14.58
N HIS A 112 4.42 -28.14 14.16
CA HIS A 112 5.54 -27.21 14.36
C HIS A 112 5.42 -25.99 13.44
N VAL A 113 4.84 -26.15 12.25
CA VAL A 113 4.45 -25.01 11.40
C VAL A 113 3.47 -24.12 12.15
N PHE A 114 2.35 -24.65 12.65
CA PHE A 114 1.39 -23.81 13.38
C PHE A 114 1.95 -23.22 14.67
N GLY A 115 2.75 -23.96 15.44
CA GLY A 115 3.33 -23.44 16.67
C GLY A 115 4.35 -22.32 16.43
N SER A 116 5.19 -22.47 15.39
CA SER A 116 6.12 -21.42 14.97
C SER A 116 5.42 -20.18 14.43
N VAL A 117 4.36 -20.34 13.62
CA VAL A 117 3.52 -19.23 13.12
C VAL A 117 2.87 -18.48 14.27
N MET A 118 2.31 -19.20 15.24
CA MET A 118 1.67 -18.60 16.40
C MET A 118 2.65 -17.75 17.21
N PHE A 119 3.82 -18.30 17.52
CA PHE A 119 4.82 -17.60 18.32
C PHE A 119 5.49 -16.45 17.53
N ALA A 120 5.72 -16.62 16.23
CA ALA A 120 6.21 -15.56 15.37
C ALA A 120 5.23 -14.39 15.28
N GLY A 121 3.92 -14.65 15.21
CA GLY A 121 2.88 -13.62 15.29
C GLY A 121 2.93 -12.86 16.62
N LEU A 122 3.07 -13.56 17.74
CA LEU A 122 3.25 -12.95 19.07
C LEU A 122 4.50 -12.07 19.13
N LEU A 123 5.63 -12.56 18.60
CA LEU A 123 6.87 -11.79 18.53
C LEU A 123 6.73 -10.57 17.62
N ALA A 124 6.02 -10.68 16.50
CA ALA A 124 5.72 -9.55 15.61
C ALA A 124 4.95 -8.43 16.32
N ILE A 125 3.98 -8.78 17.20
CA ILE A 125 3.28 -7.80 18.04
C ILE A 125 4.27 -7.09 18.98
N GLY A 126 5.19 -7.84 19.59
CA GLY A 126 6.23 -7.31 20.47
C GLY A 126 7.25 -6.43 19.74
N LEU A 127 7.58 -6.77 18.49
CA LEU A 127 8.50 -6.04 17.62
C LEU A 127 7.86 -4.81 16.95
N ALA A 128 6.54 -4.78 16.76
CA ALA A 128 5.81 -3.69 16.14
C ALA A 128 6.19 -2.25 16.62
N PRO A 129 6.29 -1.96 17.94
CA PRO A 129 6.72 -0.64 18.41
C PRO A 129 8.20 -0.31 18.09
N LEU A 130 9.04 -1.33 17.97
CA LEU A 130 10.47 -1.20 17.68
C LEU A 130 10.74 -1.18 16.18
N PHE A 131 9.79 -1.67 15.38
CA PHE A 131 9.97 -1.87 13.95
C PHE A 131 10.26 -0.57 13.20
N SER A 132 9.76 0.57 13.67
CA SER A 132 10.12 1.88 13.10
C SER A 132 11.62 2.16 13.11
N ARG A 133 12.37 1.63 14.09
CA ARG A 133 13.84 1.70 14.11
C ARG A 133 14.48 0.67 13.21
N LEU A 134 13.80 -0.45 12.97
CA LEU A 134 14.26 -1.52 12.09
C LEU A 134 14.09 -1.15 10.61
N LEU A 135 13.12 -0.30 10.27
CA LEU A 135 12.86 0.20 8.91
C LEU A 135 14.11 0.74 8.21
N ARG A 136 15.06 1.34 8.94
CA ARG A 136 16.33 1.82 8.38
C ARG A 136 17.16 0.72 7.70
N PHE A 137 16.95 -0.54 8.07
CA PHE A 137 17.62 -1.70 7.49
C PHE A 137 16.89 -2.26 6.27
N PHE A 138 15.66 -1.81 6.00
CA PHE A 138 14.83 -2.23 4.88
C PHE A 138 14.51 -1.05 3.94
N PRO A 139 15.52 -0.35 3.37
CA PRO A 139 15.26 0.63 2.33
C PRO A 139 14.70 -0.05 1.07
N ARG A 140 14.18 0.75 0.12
CA ARG A 140 13.57 0.28 -1.14
C ARG A 140 14.43 -0.74 -1.89
N VAL A 141 15.76 -0.58 -1.90
CA VAL A 141 16.67 -1.56 -2.53
C VAL A 141 16.60 -2.95 -1.88
N VAL A 142 16.49 -3.03 -0.56
CA VAL A 142 16.36 -4.30 0.17
C VAL A 142 14.97 -4.89 -0.06
N ILE A 143 13.91 -4.09 0.08
CA ILE A 143 12.52 -4.53 -0.15
C ILE A 143 12.34 -5.04 -1.58
N GLY A 144 12.86 -4.33 -2.59
CA GLY A 144 12.79 -4.75 -3.99
C GLY A 144 13.53 -6.06 -4.25
N CYS A 145 14.71 -6.27 -3.64
CA CYS A 145 15.43 -7.56 -3.74
C CYS A 145 14.63 -8.71 -3.13
N LEU A 146 14.03 -8.48 -1.96
CA LEU A 146 13.20 -9.45 -1.24
C LEU A 146 11.99 -9.86 -2.07
N ILE A 147 11.18 -8.91 -2.54
CA ILE A 147 9.96 -9.19 -3.31
C ILE A 147 10.31 -9.92 -4.62
N THR A 148 11.38 -9.49 -5.30
CA THR A 148 11.86 -10.13 -6.54
C THR A 148 12.24 -11.59 -6.27
N THR A 149 13.00 -11.85 -5.21
CA THR A 149 13.45 -13.20 -4.83
C THR A 149 12.27 -14.08 -4.40
N VAL A 150 11.29 -13.53 -3.68
CA VAL A 150 10.05 -14.24 -3.31
C VAL A 150 9.36 -14.76 -4.56
N GLY A 151 9.10 -13.91 -5.56
CA GLY A 151 8.47 -14.34 -6.81
C GLY A 151 9.27 -15.41 -7.56
N ILE A 152 10.60 -15.30 -7.61
CA ILE A 152 11.48 -16.31 -8.25
C ILE A 152 11.45 -17.63 -7.47
N SER A 153 11.45 -17.58 -6.13
CA SER A 153 11.46 -18.75 -5.24
C SER A 153 10.21 -19.62 -5.30
N LEU A 154 9.10 -19.08 -5.83
CA LEU A 154 7.86 -19.81 -6.00
C LEU A 154 7.77 -20.52 -7.37
N MET A 155 8.70 -20.23 -8.29
CA MET A 155 8.70 -20.79 -9.63
C MET A 155 8.87 -22.32 -9.66
N PRO A 156 9.68 -22.97 -8.79
CA PRO A 156 9.73 -24.43 -8.71
C PRO A 156 8.36 -25.06 -8.43
N ALA A 157 7.58 -24.50 -7.50
CA ALA A 157 6.21 -24.99 -7.22
C ALA A 157 5.28 -24.85 -8.43
N ALA A 158 5.36 -23.72 -9.15
CA ALA A 158 4.61 -23.54 -10.39
C ALA A 158 5.01 -24.56 -11.47
N ALA A 159 6.30 -24.87 -11.60
CA ALA A 159 6.80 -25.87 -12.53
C ALA A 159 6.35 -27.29 -12.17
N GLY A 160 6.39 -27.65 -10.87
CA GLY A 160 5.88 -28.93 -10.37
C GLY A 160 4.40 -29.14 -10.70
N TRP A 161 3.59 -28.10 -10.54
CA TRP A 161 2.19 -28.13 -10.92
C TRP A 161 1.96 -28.14 -12.43
N LEU A 162 2.71 -27.34 -13.19
CA LEU A 162 2.63 -27.31 -14.66
C LEU A 162 2.93 -28.70 -15.26
N GLY A 163 3.83 -29.45 -14.64
CA GLY A 163 4.14 -30.83 -15.01
C GLY A 163 3.01 -31.82 -14.75
N GLY A 164 1.93 -31.44 -14.07
CA GLY A 164 0.84 -32.34 -13.69
C GLY A 164 0.87 -32.78 -12.22
N GLY A 165 1.70 -32.15 -11.40
CA GLY A 165 1.93 -32.50 -9.99
C GLY A 165 3.26 -33.25 -9.80
N GLU A 166 4.05 -32.82 -8.81
CA GLU A 166 5.32 -33.48 -8.48
C GLU A 166 5.09 -34.95 -8.14
N GLY A 167 5.97 -35.82 -8.64
CA GLY A 167 5.87 -37.26 -8.44
C GLY A 167 4.81 -37.98 -9.28
N SER A 168 4.08 -37.30 -10.18
CA SER A 168 3.14 -37.99 -11.07
C SER A 168 3.87 -38.81 -12.16
N ASP A 169 3.36 -40.00 -12.48
CA ASP A 169 3.90 -40.84 -13.57
C ASP A 169 3.84 -40.17 -14.94
N SER A 170 2.95 -39.18 -15.08
CA SER A 170 2.77 -38.39 -16.29
C SER A 170 3.42 -37.01 -16.21
N PHE A 171 4.41 -36.83 -15.32
CA PHE A 171 5.07 -35.55 -15.13
C PHE A 171 5.66 -35.02 -16.45
N GLY A 172 5.32 -33.78 -16.79
CA GLY A 172 5.76 -33.13 -18.03
C GLY A 172 5.10 -33.68 -19.30
N ALA A 173 4.07 -34.52 -19.19
CA ALA A 173 3.34 -35.00 -20.37
C ALA A 173 2.74 -33.82 -21.15
N PRO A 174 2.71 -33.88 -22.51
CA PRO A 174 2.24 -32.77 -23.34
C PRO A 174 0.84 -32.26 -22.97
N LYS A 175 -0.05 -33.16 -22.51
CA LYS A 175 -1.40 -32.81 -22.06
C LYS A 175 -1.41 -31.79 -20.90
N HIS A 176 -0.51 -31.93 -19.93
CA HIS A 176 -0.42 -31.02 -18.78
C HIS A 176 0.15 -29.67 -19.21
N LEU A 177 1.24 -29.71 -20.00
CA LEU A 177 1.87 -28.49 -20.53
C LEU A 177 0.91 -27.69 -21.43
N LEU A 178 0.11 -28.36 -22.27
CA LEU A 178 -0.88 -27.71 -23.13
C LEU A 178 -2.01 -27.05 -22.32
N ILE A 179 -2.50 -27.70 -21.27
CA ILE A 179 -3.51 -27.11 -20.37
C ILE A 179 -2.95 -25.91 -19.61
N GLY A 180 -1.72 -26.01 -19.10
CA GLY A 180 -1.04 -24.89 -18.46
C GLY A 180 -0.81 -23.72 -19.42
N LEU A 181 -0.34 -24.01 -20.64
CA LEU A 181 -0.17 -23.00 -21.70
C LEU A 181 -1.49 -22.35 -22.09
N LEU A 182 -2.57 -23.13 -22.24
CA LEU A 182 -3.91 -22.60 -22.50
C LEU A 182 -4.35 -21.65 -21.39
N THR A 183 -4.13 -22.03 -20.13
CA THR A 183 -4.45 -21.21 -18.96
C THR A 183 -3.72 -19.87 -18.99
N VAL A 184 -2.41 -19.89 -19.28
CA VAL A 184 -1.59 -18.67 -19.44
C VAL A 184 -2.08 -17.84 -20.63
N LEU A 185 -2.33 -18.45 -21.79
CA LEU A 185 -2.76 -17.76 -23.00
C LEU A 185 -4.09 -17.03 -22.79
N VAL A 186 -5.08 -17.71 -22.21
CA VAL A 186 -6.38 -17.11 -21.88
C VAL A 186 -6.18 -15.97 -20.89
N THR A 187 -5.36 -16.17 -19.86
CA THR A 187 -5.05 -15.11 -18.88
C THR A 187 -4.47 -13.87 -19.57
N VAL A 188 -3.47 -14.03 -20.44
CA VAL A 188 -2.83 -12.92 -21.16
C VAL A 188 -3.81 -12.23 -22.11
N VAL A 189 -4.57 -13.00 -22.89
CA VAL A 189 -5.59 -12.47 -23.81
C VAL A 189 -6.63 -11.65 -23.04
N VAL A 190 -7.14 -12.18 -21.93
CA VAL A 190 -8.13 -11.48 -21.12
C VAL A 190 -7.53 -10.21 -20.49
N TYR A 191 -6.31 -10.29 -19.98
CA TYR A 191 -5.63 -9.15 -19.36
C TYR A 191 -5.40 -8.00 -20.33
N VAL A 192 -4.97 -8.30 -21.56
CA VAL A 192 -4.61 -7.30 -22.59
C VAL A 192 -5.84 -6.78 -23.36
N CYS A 193 -6.79 -7.66 -23.71
CA CYS A 193 -7.92 -7.29 -24.56
C CYS A 193 -9.06 -6.59 -23.80
N PHE A 194 -9.19 -6.83 -22.50
CA PHE A 194 -10.26 -6.27 -21.68
C PHE A 194 -9.74 -5.22 -20.69
N LYS A 195 -10.65 -4.37 -20.19
CA LYS A 195 -10.34 -3.31 -19.23
C LYS A 195 -11.16 -3.48 -17.95
N GLY A 196 -10.74 -2.79 -16.88
CA GLY A 196 -11.47 -2.77 -15.60
C GLY A 196 -11.54 -4.15 -14.95
N LEU A 197 -12.73 -4.54 -14.46
CA LEU A 197 -12.96 -5.78 -13.74
C LEU A 197 -12.47 -7.02 -14.51
N MET A 198 -12.76 -7.12 -15.81
CA MET A 198 -12.38 -8.30 -16.60
C MET A 198 -10.86 -8.49 -16.67
N SER A 199 -10.10 -7.40 -16.80
CA SER A 199 -8.63 -7.46 -16.77
C SER A 199 -8.11 -7.92 -15.40
N SER A 200 -8.71 -7.42 -14.30
CA SER A 200 -8.34 -7.83 -12.95
C SER A 200 -8.69 -9.30 -12.62
N LEU A 201 -9.66 -9.90 -13.32
CA LEU A 201 -10.07 -11.29 -13.16
C LEU A 201 -9.40 -12.26 -14.14
N SER A 202 -8.41 -11.79 -14.91
CA SER A 202 -7.80 -12.55 -15.99
C SER A 202 -7.27 -13.91 -15.56
N VAL A 203 -6.60 -14.00 -14.41
CA VAL A 203 -6.06 -15.25 -13.86
C VAL A 203 -7.20 -16.21 -13.51
N LEU A 204 -8.24 -15.74 -12.83
CA LEU A 204 -9.38 -16.56 -12.44
C LEU A 204 -10.15 -17.08 -13.66
N ILE A 205 -10.33 -16.23 -14.68
CA ILE A 205 -10.95 -16.62 -15.95
C ILE A 205 -10.09 -17.64 -16.69
N GLY A 206 -8.78 -17.41 -16.77
CA GLY A 206 -7.82 -18.34 -17.36
C GLY A 206 -7.86 -19.71 -16.69
N MET A 207 -7.84 -19.74 -15.36
CA MET A 207 -7.99 -20.97 -14.58
C MET A 207 -9.33 -21.65 -14.83
N SER A 208 -10.43 -20.89 -14.87
CA SER A 208 -11.76 -21.45 -15.14
C SER A 208 -11.83 -22.12 -16.51
N VAL A 209 -11.32 -21.47 -17.56
CA VAL A 209 -11.27 -22.04 -18.92
C VAL A 209 -10.32 -23.23 -18.98
N GLY A 210 -9.17 -23.15 -18.31
CA GLY A 210 -8.21 -24.25 -18.20
C GLY A 210 -8.81 -25.49 -17.53
N THR A 211 -9.54 -25.31 -16.42
CA THR A 211 -10.26 -26.39 -15.74
C THR A 211 -11.30 -27.00 -16.68
N VAL A 212 -12.10 -26.18 -17.38
CA VAL A 212 -13.09 -26.69 -18.34
C VAL A 212 -12.45 -27.52 -19.45
N ALA A 213 -11.35 -27.07 -20.02
CA ALA A 213 -10.60 -27.85 -21.00
C ALA A 213 -10.05 -29.15 -20.42
N ALA A 214 -9.53 -29.11 -19.19
CA ALA A 214 -9.02 -30.28 -18.49
C ALA A 214 -10.12 -31.32 -18.16
N MET A 215 -11.37 -30.90 -17.98
CA MET A 215 -12.52 -31.80 -17.84
C MET A 215 -12.71 -32.66 -19.09
N PHE A 216 -12.66 -32.04 -20.28
CA PHE A 216 -12.78 -32.76 -21.56
C PHE A 216 -11.61 -33.73 -21.82
N MET A 217 -10.46 -33.50 -21.18
CA MET A 217 -9.28 -34.37 -21.27
C MET A 217 -9.24 -35.47 -20.20
N GLY A 218 -10.25 -35.55 -19.33
CA GLY A 218 -10.31 -36.54 -18.25
C GLY A 218 -9.25 -36.33 -17.16
N LEU A 219 -8.77 -35.10 -16.99
CA LEU A 219 -7.72 -34.75 -16.01
C LEU A 219 -8.29 -34.18 -14.70
N SER A 220 -9.61 -34.11 -14.55
CA SER A 220 -10.28 -33.51 -13.39
C SER A 220 -11.04 -34.56 -12.58
N ASP A 221 -10.92 -34.48 -11.26
CA ASP A 221 -11.71 -35.28 -10.31
C ASP A 221 -12.53 -34.35 -9.41
N PHE A 222 -13.85 -34.48 -9.49
CA PHE A 222 -14.81 -33.68 -8.74
C PHE A 222 -15.55 -34.47 -7.66
N SER A 223 -15.16 -35.73 -7.41
CA SER A 223 -15.79 -36.59 -6.42
C SER A 223 -15.83 -35.94 -5.03
N GLY A 224 -14.74 -35.30 -4.60
CA GLY A 224 -14.67 -34.60 -3.30
C GLY A 224 -15.67 -33.43 -3.13
N ILE A 225 -16.30 -32.92 -4.19
CA ILE A 225 -17.26 -31.80 -4.09
C ILE A 225 -18.62 -32.27 -3.55
N SER A 226 -19.08 -33.48 -3.89
CA SER A 226 -20.35 -33.99 -3.36
C SER A 226 -20.28 -34.17 -1.85
N ASP A 227 -19.15 -34.65 -1.37
CA ASP A 227 -18.92 -35.06 0.02
C ASP A 227 -18.65 -33.87 0.94
N ALA A 228 -18.24 -32.73 0.37
CA ALA A 228 -18.04 -31.50 1.11
C ALA A 228 -19.37 -30.94 1.66
N ALA A 229 -19.37 -30.62 2.95
CA ALA A 229 -20.49 -30.00 3.66
C ALA A 229 -20.82 -28.60 3.11
N TRP A 230 -22.09 -28.21 3.20
CA TRP A 230 -22.56 -26.87 2.82
C TRP A 230 -22.14 -25.78 3.81
N VAL A 231 -22.04 -26.12 5.10
CA VAL A 231 -21.59 -25.23 6.17
C VAL A 231 -20.50 -25.94 6.96
N GLY A 232 -19.36 -25.28 7.12
CA GLY A 232 -18.24 -25.79 7.91
C GLY A 232 -17.71 -24.70 8.82
N ILE A 233 -17.60 -25.00 10.11
CA ILE A 233 -16.95 -24.13 11.09
C ILE A 233 -15.47 -24.50 11.10
N ALA A 234 -14.59 -23.49 11.06
CA ALA A 234 -13.16 -23.69 11.27
C ALA A 234 -12.92 -24.24 12.69
N VAL A 235 -12.73 -25.56 12.79
CA VAL A 235 -12.43 -26.21 14.08
C VAL A 235 -10.98 -25.87 14.45
N PRO A 236 -10.76 -25.20 15.60
CA PRO A 236 -9.40 -24.90 16.07
C PRO A 236 -8.57 -26.18 16.17
N MET A 237 -7.29 -26.09 15.82
CA MET A 237 -6.30 -27.17 16.02
C MET A 237 -6.72 -28.53 15.42
N SER A 238 -7.33 -28.51 14.22
CA SER A 238 -7.77 -29.70 13.49
C SER A 238 -6.62 -30.66 13.14
N PHE A 239 -5.39 -30.14 13.05
CA PHE A 239 -4.18 -30.92 12.81
C PHE A 239 -3.46 -31.32 14.10
N GLY A 240 -4.05 -31.06 15.27
CA GLY A 240 -3.45 -31.28 16.58
C GLY A 240 -2.93 -30.00 17.24
N ILE A 241 -2.46 -30.15 18.48
CA ILE A 241 -1.99 -29.03 19.30
C ILE A 241 -0.68 -28.49 18.70
N PRO A 242 -0.54 -27.16 18.52
CA PRO A 242 0.70 -26.54 18.05
C PRO A 242 1.92 -26.94 18.91
N GLN A 243 3.02 -27.30 18.25
CA GLN A 243 4.29 -27.69 18.89
C GLN A 243 5.31 -26.57 18.76
N PHE A 244 6.15 -26.38 19.78
CA PHE A 244 7.05 -25.24 19.86
C PHE A 244 8.50 -25.71 19.96
N ASP A 245 9.24 -25.46 18.89
CA ASP A 245 10.69 -25.61 18.86
C ASP A 245 11.36 -24.30 18.50
N LEU A 246 12.52 -24.08 19.12
CA LEU A 246 13.26 -22.83 18.98
C LEU A 246 13.62 -22.53 17.51
N VAL A 247 14.06 -23.54 16.77
CA VAL A 247 14.56 -23.38 15.40
C VAL A 247 13.43 -22.99 14.43
N PRO A 248 12.30 -23.72 14.33
CA PRO A 248 11.12 -23.28 13.59
C PRO A 248 10.62 -21.88 13.99
N ILE A 249 10.61 -21.57 15.28
CA ILE A 249 10.19 -20.24 15.77
C ILE A 249 11.09 -19.13 15.22
N LEU A 250 12.41 -19.32 15.26
CA LEU A 250 13.37 -18.32 14.76
C LEU A 250 13.21 -18.11 13.25
N ILE A 251 13.07 -19.21 12.50
CA ILE A 251 12.83 -19.20 11.05
C ILE A 251 11.56 -18.42 10.72
N MET A 252 10.46 -18.75 11.40
CA MET A 252 9.17 -18.10 11.14
C MET A 252 9.15 -16.64 11.60
N THR A 253 9.88 -16.32 12.67
CA THR A 253 10.05 -14.92 13.11
C THR A 253 10.82 -14.11 12.08
N LEU A 254 11.85 -14.69 11.45
CA LEU A 254 12.56 -14.03 10.36
C LEU A 254 11.64 -13.80 9.15
N ALA A 255 10.80 -14.80 8.80
CA ALA A 255 9.78 -14.62 7.76
C ALA A 255 8.82 -13.47 8.11
N MET A 256 8.36 -13.38 9.36
CA MET A 256 7.50 -12.30 9.83
C MET A 256 8.17 -10.92 9.72
N ILE A 257 9.47 -10.80 9.96
CA ILE A 257 10.19 -9.53 9.78
C ILE A 257 10.15 -9.09 8.30
N VAL A 258 10.33 -10.03 7.36
CA VAL A 258 10.24 -9.75 5.92
C VAL A 258 8.81 -9.38 5.52
N ILE A 259 7.81 -10.07 6.08
CA ILE A 259 6.38 -9.73 5.89
C ILE A 259 6.08 -8.32 6.38
N MET A 260 6.54 -7.94 7.57
CA MET A 260 6.36 -6.57 8.09
C MET A 260 7.05 -5.52 7.20
N ALA A 261 8.19 -5.85 6.59
CA ALA A 261 8.87 -4.96 5.64
C ALA A 261 8.04 -4.77 4.37
N GLU A 262 7.43 -5.83 3.82
CA GLU A 262 6.50 -5.73 2.69
C GLU A 262 5.23 -4.95 3.04
N THR A 263 4.62 -5.22 4.20
CA THR A 263 3.46 -4.49 4.70
C THR A 263 3.74 -3.00 4.88
N THR A 264 4.99 -2.61 5.17
CA THR A 264 5.39 -1.20 5.17
C THR A 264 5.23 -0.58 3.79
N GLY A 265 5.78 -1.22 2.75
CA GLY A 265 5.65 -0.76 1.36
C GLY A 265 4.20 -0.62 0.93
N ASN A 266 3.36 -1.63 1.22
CA ASN A 266 1.93 -1.60 0.92
C ASN A 266 1.17 -0.50 1.69
N THR A 267 1.48 -0.32 2.97
CA THR A 267 0.84 0.72 3.79
C THR A 267 1.18 2.12 3.26
N LEU A 268 2.44 2.37 2.92
CA LEU A 268 2.88 3.64 2.33
C LEU A 268 2.29 3.87 0.93
N ALA A 269 2.27 2.83 0.09
CA ALA A 269 1.68 2.91 -1.25
C ALA A 269 0.18 3.23 -1.19
N ILE A 270 -0.58 2.55 -0.33
CA ILE A 270 -2.00 2.85 -0.14
C ILE A 270 -2.18 4.26 0.42
N GLY A 271 -1.39 4.67 1.42
CA GLY A 271 -1.44 6.02 1.99
C GLY A 271 -1.37 7.13 0.94
N ARG A 272 -0.46 6.97 -0.03
CA ARG A 272 -0.36 7.88 -1.20
C ARG A 272 -1.55 7.78 -2.16
N MET A 273 -2.11 6.59 -2.37
CA MET A 273 -3.24 6.41 -3.30
C MET A 273 -4.56 6.98 -2.76
N VAL A 274 -4.72 6.95 -1.43
CA VAL A 274 -5.92 7.39 -0.74
C VAL A 274 -5.78 8.79 -0.11
N ASP A 275 -4.63 9.44 -0.30
CA ASP A 275 -4.29 10.76 0.22
C ASP A 275 -4.38 10.86 1.77
N THR A 276 -4.02 9.78 2.49
CA THR A 276 -4.12 9.73 3.97
C THR A 276 -2.76 9.54 4.67
N PRO A 277 -2.41 10.40 5.67
CA PRO A 277 -1.19 10.33 6.46
C PRO A 277 -0.81 8.95 6.99
N ILE A 278 0.37 8.45 6.62
CA ILE A 278 0.97 7.26 7.24
C ILE A 278 1.97 7.69 8.32
N THR A 279 1.52 7.63 9.57
CA THR A 279 2.36 7.88 10.74
C THR A 279 3.05 6.61 11.22
N THR A 280 4.15 6.75 11.97
CA THR A 280 4.81 5.63 12.68
C THR A 280 3.84 4.87 13.58
N ARG A 281 2.87 5.56 14.19
CA ARG A 281 1.81 4.96 14.99
C ARG A 281 0.88 4.10 14.14
N ARG A 282 0.47 4.57 12.96
CA ARG A 282 -0.41 3.83 12.04
C ARG A 282 0.29 2.58 11.51
N LEU A 283 1.57 2.68 11.14
CA LEU A 283 2.42 1.52 10.81
C LEU A 283 2.53 0.55 11.99
N GLY A 284 2.81 1.05 13.20
CA GLY A 284 2.85 0.22 14.39
C GLY A 284 1.52 -0.50 14.68
N ASN A 285 0.39 0.14 14.39
CA ASN A 285 -0.92 -0.51 14.50
C ASN A 285 -1.14 -1.55 13.39
N ALA A 286 -0.62 -1.30 12.18
CA ALA A 286 -0.66 -2.24 11.08
C ALA A 286 0.05 -3.56 11.45
N PHE A 287 1.28 -3.45 11.95
CA PHE A 287 2.08 -4.62 12.35
C PHE A 287 1.48 -5.36 13.55
N ARG A 288 0.90 -4.64 14.52
CA ARG A 288 0.19 -5.30 15.62
C ARG A 288 -1.03 -6.06 15.11
N GLY A 289 -1.82 -5.46 14.21
CA GLY A 289 -2.97 -6.09 13.58
C GLY A 289 -2.57 -7.37 12.84
N GLU A 290 -1.53 -7.29 12.02
CA GLU A 290 -0.96 -8.41 11.28
C GLU A 290 -0.41 -9.51 12.20
N GLY A 291 0.37 -9.16 13.22
CA GLY A 291 0.91 -10.10 14.19
C GLY A 291 -0.18 -10.81 15.01
N LEU A 292 -1.21 -10.06 15.44
CA LEU A 292 -2.37 -10.63 16.13
C LEU A 292 -3.15 -11.57 15.22
N ALA A 293 -3.41 -11.14 13.99
CA ALA A 293 -4.13 -11.96 13.03
C ALA A 293 -3.37 -13.23 12.69
N THR A 294 -2.04 -13.15 12.51
CA THR A 294 -1.15 -14.32 12.29
C THR A 294 -1.13 -15.26 13.49
N MET A 295 -1.04 -14.72 14.71
CA MET A 295 -1.08 -15.52 15.94
C MET A 295 -2.41 -16.30 16.05
N LEU A 296 -3.54 -15.62 15.79
CA LEU A 296 -4.85 -16.25 15.79
C LEU A 296 -5.02 -17.22 14.62
N SER A 297 -4.44 -16.92 13.46
CA SER A 297 -4.45 -17.77 12.27
C SER A 297 -3.97 -19.18 12.59
N ALA A 298 -2.83 -19.31 13.27
CA ALA A 298 -2.27 -20.60 13.65
C ALA A 298 -3.21 -21.45 14.53
N ILE A 299 -3.98 -20.83 15.44
CA ILE A 299 -4.97 -21.54 16.28
C ILE A 299 -6.04 -22.20 15.41
N PHE A 300 -6.40 -21.54 14.30
CA PHE A 300 -7.38 -22.02 13.33
C PHE A 300 -6.73 -22.74 12.14
N ASN A 301 -5.51 -23.25 12.27
CA ASN A 301 -4.80 -23.99 11.21
C ASN A 301 -4.48 -23.13 9.96
N GLY A 302 -4.34 -21.82 10.14
CA GLY A 302 -4.00 -20.87 9.09
C GLY A 302 -2.51 -20.52 9.05
N PHE A 303 -2.19 -19.54 8.21
CA PHE A 303 -0.82 -19.16 7.83
C PHE A 303 -0.46 -17.76 8.32
N PRO A 304 0.83 -17.37 8.26
CA PRO A 304 1.23 -15.97 8.35
C PRO A 304 0.47 -15.12 7.35
N LEU A 305 -0.05 -13.99 7.82
CA LEU A 305 -0.85 -13.08 7.01
C LEU A 305 -0.04 -11.86 6.61
N ASN A 306 -0.37 -11.32 5.44
CA ASN A 306 0.29 -10.18 4.84
C ASN A 306 -0.73 -9.32 4.07
N ALA A 307 -0.41 -8.04 3.87
CA ALA A 307 -1.13 -7.18 2.94
C ALA A 307 -0.88 -7.60 1.49
N PHE A 308 -1.95 -7.80 0.72
CA PHE A 308 -1.83 -8.22 -0.68
C PHE A 308 -1.63 -7.04 -1.64
N SER A 309 -0.44 -6.95 -2.21
CA SER A 309 0.00 -5.88 -3.13
C SER A 309 -0.85 -5.79 -4.42
N GLN A 310 -1.43 -6.90 -4.88
CA GLN A 310 -2.32 -6.92 -6.05
C GLN A 310 -3.59 -6.09 -5.83
N ASN A 311 -4.12 -6.12 -4.61
CA ASN A 311 -5.30 -5.34 -4.25
C ASN A 311 -4.96 -3.86 -4.05
N THR A 312 -3.72 -3.52 -3.68
CA THR A 312 -3.20 -2.14 -3.74
C THR A 312 -3.28 -1.62 -5.18
N GLY A 313 -2.85 -2.41 -6.17
CA GLY A 313 -2.98 -2.05 -7.59
C GLY A 313 -4.43 -1.86 -8.04
N LEU A 314 -5.35 -2.68 -7.53
CA LEU A 314 -6.79 -2.54 -7.82
C LEU A 314 -7.36 -1.21 -7.30
N ILE A 315 -6.93 -0.74 -6.12
CA ILE A 315 -7.34 0.56 -5.57
C ILE A 315 -6.88 1.69 -6.48
N ALA A 316 -5.63 1.64 -6.95
CA ALA A 316 -5.09 2.64 -7.89
C ALA A 316 -5.90 2.72 -9.19
N MET A 317 -6.30 1.57 -9.73
CA MET A 317 -7.04 1.48 -11.00
C MET A 317 -8.51 1.88 -10.88
N THR A 318 -9.17 1.48 -9.79
CA THR A 318 -10.61 1.74 -9.57
C THR A 318 -10.86 3.13 -9.00
N LYS A 319 -9.85 3.76 -8.38
CA LYS A 319 -9.96 5.01 -7.62
C LYS A 319 -10.97 4.94 -6.44
N VAL A 320 -11.35 3.72 -6.02
CA VAL A 320 -12.22 3.51 -4.86
C VAL A 320 -11.34 3.40 -3.62
N ARG A 321 -11.33 4.45 -2.80
CA ARG A 321 -10.42 4.61 -1.65
C ARG A 321 -10.99 4.12 -0.32
N SER A 322 -12.30 3.90 -0.26
CA SER A 322 -13.04 3.53 0.96
C SER A 322 -12.53 2.24 1.61
N ARG A 323 -12.14 2.32 2.89
CA ARG A 323 -11.81 1.14 3.70
C ARG A 323 -13.00 0.23 3.96
N TYR A 324 -14.22 0.77 3.90
CA TYR A 324 -15.44 0.00 4.16
C TYR A 324 -15.76 -0.97 3.02
N VAL A 325 -15.37 -0.64 1.79
CA VAL A 325 -15.44 -1.58 0.66
C VAL A 325 -14.56 -2.80 0.92
N VAL A 326 -13.33 -2.59 1.39
CA VAL A 326 -12.42 -3.69 1.75
C VAL A 326 -12.87 -4.42 3.01
N ALA A 327 -13.51 -3.74 3.97
CA ALA A 327 -14.16 -4.40 5.10
C ALA A 327 -15.28 -5.35 4.64
N VAL A 328 -16.11 -4.94 3.68
CA VAL A 328 -17.12 -5.81 3.07
C VAL A 328 -16.47 -6.99 2.34
N ALA A 329 -15.34 -6.80 1.67
CA ALA A 329 -14.55 -7.91 1.12
C ALA A 329 -14.13 -8.91 2.21
N GLY A 330 -13.69 -8.42 3.38
CA GLY A 330 -13.40 -9.26 4.54
C GLY A 330 -14.61 -10.07 5.03
N ILE A 331 -15.81 -9.48 5.07
CA ILE A 331 -17.05 -10.20 5.39
C ILE A 331 -17.33 -11.29 4.35
N ILE A 332 -17.21 -10.97 3.06
CA ILE A 332 -17.42 -11.93 1.97
C ILE A 332 -16.45 -13.11 2.09
N MET A 333 -15.17 -12.86 2.40
CA MET A 333 -14.18 -13.92 2.63
C MET A 333 -14.56 -14.83 3.80
N VAL A 334 -15.02 -14.26 4.92
CA VAL A 334 -15.51 -15.05 6.07
C VAL A 334 -16.68 -15.93 5.65
N VAL A 335 -17.68 -15.36 4.96
CA VAL A 335 -18.84 -16.11 4.47
C VAL A 335 -18.43 -17.22 3.51
N MET A 336 -17.51 -16.95 2.57
CA MET A 336 -17.00 -17.95 1.64
C MET A 336 -16.26 -19.08 2.34
N GLY A 337 -15.43 -18.77 3.35
CA GLY A 337 -14.72 -19.80 4.10
C GLY A 337 -15.62 -20.65 5.01
N LEU A 338 -16.83 -20.17 5.34
CA LEU A 338 -17.86 -20.97 6.02
C LEU A 338 -18.58 -21.96 5.09
N ILE A 339 -18.28 -21.95 3.78
CA ILE A 339 -18.89 -22.81 2.76
C ILE A 339 -17.81 -23.77 2.20
N PRO A 340 -17.58 -24.95 2.83
CA PRO A 340 -16.54 -25.88 2.42
C PRO A 340 -16.61 -26.34 0.96
N LYS A 341 -17.80 -26.37 0.36
CA LYS A 341 -17.96 -26.65 -1.07
C LYS A 341 -17.16 -25.69 -1.95
N ALA A 342 -17.04 -24.42 -1.57
CA ALA A 342 -16.20 -23.47 -2.31
C ALA A 342 -14.73 -23.90 -2.27
N GLY A 343 -14.23 -24.28 -1.09
CA GLY A 343 -12.87 -24.85 -0.95
C GLY A 343 -12.67 -26.14 -1.74
N ALA A 344 -13.67 -27.04 -1.76
CA ALA A 344 -13.61 -28.29 -2.51
C ALA A 344 -13.57 -28.07 -4.04
N ILE A 345 -14.30 -27.08 -4.56
CA ILE A 345 -14.23 -26.69 -5.98
C ILE A 345 -12.80 -26.28 -6.34
N VAL A 346 -12.13 -25.49 -5.48
CA VAL A 346 -10.77 -25.05 -5.78
C VAL A 346 -9.74 -26.17 -5.62
N ALA A 347 -9.92 -27.04 -4.61
CA ALA A 347 -9.08 -28.22 -4.43
C ALA A 347 -9.24 -29.25 -5.57
N ALA A 348 -10.30 -29.16 -6.36
CA ALA A 348 -10.52 -29.99 -7.55
C ALA A 348 -9.89 -29.40 -8.84
N ILE A 349 -9.29 -28.20 -8.79
CA ILE A 349 -8.63 -27.62 -9.95
C ILE A 349 -7.38 -28.46 -10.29
N PRO A 350 -7.25 -28.94 -11.54
CA PRO A 350 -6.10 -29.76 -11.93
C PRO A 350 -4.76 -29.04 -11.72
N PRO A 351 -3.71 -29.75 -11.27
CA PRO A 351 -2.40 -29.14 -11.04
C PRO A 351 -1.86 -28.36 -12.24
N ALA A 352 -2.02 -28.86 -13.47
CA ALA A 352 -1.58 -28.18 -14.68
C ALA A 352 -2.20 -26.78 -14.86
N VAL A 353 -3.48 -26.61 -14.47
CA VAL A 353 -4.19 -25.33 -14.50
C VAL A 353 -3.66 -24.40 -13.41
N LEU A 354 -3.45 -24.93 -12.20
CA LEU A 354 -2.82 -24.19 -11.10
C LEU A 354 -1.42 -23.71 -11.50
N GLY A 355 -0.63 -24.54 -12.18
CA GLY A 355 0.70 -24.18 -12.70
C GLY A 355 0.64 -23.01 -13.69
N GLY A 356 -0.31 -23.03 -14.63
CA GLY A 356 -0.52 -21.92 -15.55
C GLY A 356 -0.91 -20.61 -14.85
N GLY A 357 -1.82 -20.66 -13.87
CA GLY A 357 -2.17 -19.50 -13.04
C GLY A 357 -1.00 -19.00 -12.19
N ALA A 358 -0.25 -19.92 -11.59
CA ALA A 358 0.90 -19.66 -10.75
C ALA A 358 2.04 -18.96 -11.51
N ILE A 359 2.31 -19.35 -12.76
CA ILE A 359 3.30 -18.65 -13.62
C ILE A 359 2.96 -17.17 -13.73
N VAL A 360 1.69 -16.83 -13.97
CA VAL A 360 1.26 -15.44 -14.09
C VAL A 360 1.34 -14.74 -12.74
N MET A 361 0.81 -15.35 -11.68
CA MET A 361 0.77 -14.73 -10.34
C MET A 361 2.17 -14.49 -9.76
N PHE A 362 3.03 -15.51 -9.77
CA PHE A 362 4.40 -15.40 -9.25
C PHE A 362 5.28 -14.54 -10.14
N GLY A 363 5.08 -14.60 -11.47
CA GLY A 363 5.73 -13.68 -12.40
C GLY A 363 5.36 -12.22 -12.15
N MET A 364 4.09 -11.93 -11.85
CA MET A 364 3.66 -10.59 -11.44
C MET A 364 4.25 -10.16 -10.09
N THR A 365 4.42 -11.07 -9.13
CA THR A 365 5.15 -10.80 -7.88
C THR A 365 6.60 -10.43 -8.16
N THR A 366 7.31 -11.18 -9.02
CA THR A 366 8.67 -10.83 -9.45
C THR A 366 8.70 -9.45 -10.12
N ALA A 367 7.75 -9.16 -11.01
CA ALA A 367 7.65 -7.87 -11.68
C ALA A 367 7.40 -6.71 -10.70
N ALA A 368 6.58 -6.91 -9.66
CA ALA A 368 6.37 -5.91 -8.61
C ALA A 368 7.67 -5.61 -7.85
N GLY A 369 8.48 -6.63 -7.54
CA GLY A 369 9.81 -6.44 -6.97
C GLY A 369 10.74 -5.62 -7.87
N ILE A 370 10.72 -5.89 -9.18
CA ILE A 370 11.48 -5.12 -10.18
C ILE A 370 10.99 -3.66 -10.25
N GLN A 371 9.68 -3.42 -10.13
CA GLN A 371 9.13 -2.06 -10.09
C GLN A 371 9.57 -1.28 -8.85
N GLU A 372 9.70 -1.94 -7.69
CA GLU A 372 10.27 -1.34 -6.49
C GLU A 372 11.76 -1.02 -6.67
N LEU A 373 12.52 -1.94 -7.29
CA LEU A 373 13.92 -1.72 -7.65
C LEU A 373 14.08 -0.56 -8.66
N ALA A 374 13.15 -0.40 -9.60
CA ALA A 374 13.19 0.68 -10.59
C ALA A 374 13.06 2.09 -9.97
N ARG A 375 12.52 2.19 -8.74
CA ARG A 375 12.44 3.46 -7.98
C ARG A 375 13.70 3.78 -7.19
N VAL A 376 14.69 2.89 -7.18
CA VAL A 376 15.95 3.07 -6.48
C VAL A 376 16.90 3.93 -7.33
N LYS A 377 17.54 4.92 -6.71
CA LYS A 377 18.64 5.67 -7.33
C LYS A 377 19.86 4.76 -7.46
N TYR A 378 20.27 4.47 -8.69
CA TYR A 378 21.46 3.67 -8.98
C TYR A 378 22.69 4.53 -9.28
N GLU A 379 22.51 5.61 -10.03
CA GLU A 379 23.59 6.51 -10.42
C GLU A 379 24.27 7.16 -9.21
N GLY A 380 25.60 7.08 -9.16
CA GLY A 380 26.39 7.63 -8.06
C GLY A 380 26.24 6.89 -6.72
N THR A 381 25.57 5.73 -6.71
CA THR A 381 25.39 4.89 -5.51
C THR A 381 25.99 3.50 -5.70
N HIS A 382 26.04 2.72 -4.63
CA HIS A 382 26.44 1.31 -4.67
C HIS A 382 25.24 0.35 -4.72
N ASN A 383 24.04 0.86 -4.96
CA ASN A 383 22.81 0.06 -4.91
C ASN A 383 22.81 -1.04 -5.97
N SER A 384 23.44 -0.85 -7.13
CA SER A 384 23.58 -1.89 -8.17
C SER A 384 24.33 -3.12 -7.64
N LEU A 385 25.36 -2.92 -6.82
CA LEU A 385 26.14 -4.01 -6.23
C LEU A 385 25.32 -4.79 -5.20
N ILE A 386 24.56 -4.08 -4.37
CA ILE A 386 23.64 -4.70 -3.39
C ILE A 386 22.66 -5.61 -4.13
N VAL A 387 21.98 -5.09 -5.16
CA VAL A 387 21.01 -5.85 -5.95
C VAL A 387 21.64 -7.08 -6.59
N ALA A 388 22.80 -6.91 -7.25
CA ALA A 388 23.46 -8.00 -7.97
C ALA A 388 23.81 -9.17 -7.05
N ILE A 389 24.44 -8.91 -5.90
CA ILE A 389 24.88 -9.98 -4.98
C ILE A 389 23.67 -10.58 -4.26
N SER A 390 22.75 -9.75 -3.75
CA SER A 390 21.59 -10.24 -2.98
C SER A 390 20.66 -11.12 -3.80
N LEU A 391 20.36 -10.76 -5.06
CA LEU A 391 19.54 -11.60 -5.92
C LEU A 391 20.27 -12.89 -6.32
N SER A 392 21.56 -12.80 -6.66
CA SER A 392 22.35 -13.98 -7.04
C SER A 392 22.43 -15.00 -5.90
N VAL A 393 22.74 -14.54 -4.70
CA VAL A 393 22.80 -15.37 -3.48
C VAL A 393 21.43 -15.90 -3.09
N GLY A 394 20.36 -15.12 -3.32
CA GLY A 394 19.00 -15.60 -3.12
C GLY A 394 18.59 -16.72 -4.05
N VAL A 395 19.04 -16.71 -5.32
CA VAL A 395 18.68 -17.72 -6.33
C VAL A 395 19.46 -19.03 -6.18
N LEU A 396 20.64 -18.99 -5.57
CA LEU A 396 21.57 -20.12 -5.45
C LEU A 396 20.93 -21.44 -4.96
N PRO A 397 20.17 -21.48 -3.85
CA PRO A 397 19.56 -22.72 -3.36
C PRO A 397 18.54 -23.33 -4.33
N MET A 398 17.87 -22.51 -5.14
CA MET A 398 16.93 -23.00 -6.15
C MET A 398 17.64 -23.56 -7.38
N ALA A 399 18.74 -22.92 -7.77
CA ALA A 399 19.50 -23.29 -8.96
C ALA A 399 20.31 -24.58 -8.74
N MET A 400 20.81 -24.79 -7.52
CA MET A 400 21.56 -25.97 -7.13
C MET A 400 21.21 -26.38 -5.69
N PRO A 401 20.08 -27.09 -5.48
CA PRO A 401 19.67 -27.52 -4.15
C PRO A 401 20.74 -28.36 -3.45
N SER A 402 21.43 -29.22 -4.21
CA SER A 402 22.48 -30.10 -3.70
C SER A 402 23.76 -29.38 -3.24
N LEU A 403 23.86 -28.07 -3.44
CA LEU A 403 25.03 -27.29 -3.02
C LEU A 403 25.22 -27.31 -1.50
N LEU A 404 24.11 -27.48 -0.76
CA LEU A 404 24.07 -27.37 0.70
C LEU A 404 23.92 -28.73 1.40
N ASP A 405 23.95 -29.86 0.68
CA ASP A 405 23.77 -31.22 1.22
C ASP A 405 24.74 -31.59 2.36
N SER A 406 25.89 -30.90 2.45
CA SER A 406 26.90 -31.12 3.48
C SER A 406 26.74 -30.23 4.72
N VAL A 407 25.76 -29.33 4.73
CA VAL A 407 25.43 -28.50 5.89
C VAL A 407 24.41 -29.26 6.74
N GLU A 408 24.76 -29.56 7.98
CA GLU A 408 23.86 -30.22 8.91
C GLU A 408 23.32 -29.24 9.98
N GLY A 409 22.13 -29.54 10.49
CA GLY A 409 21.54 -28.86 11.63
C GLY A 409 20.80 -27.55 11.29
N PRO A 410 20.51 -26.71 12.30
CA PRO A 410 19.61 -25.55 12.17
C PRO A 410 20.04 -24.50 11.14
N LEU A 411 21.32 -24.48 10.77
CA LEU A 411 21.86 -23.56 9.78
C LEU A 411 21.42 -23.96 8.36
N SER A 412 21.23 -25.26 8.08
CA SER A 412 20.76 -25.75 6.78
C SER A 412 19.42 -25.10 6.41
N LEU A 413 18.54 -25.01 7.40
CA LEU A 413 17.22 -24.41 7.24
C LEU A 413 17.27 -22.95 6.72
N ILE A 414 18.22 -22.17 7.23
CA ILE A 414 18.38 -20.77 6.83
C ILE A 414 19.06 -20.67 5.47
N LEU A 415 20.07 -21.52 5.21
CA LEU A 415 20.87 -21.47 3.98
C LEU A 415 20.11 -22.01 2.77
N GLU A 416 19.23 -23.00 2.94
CA GLU A 416 18.39 -23.52 1.86
C GLU A 416 17.29 -22.54 1.45
N SER A 417 16.93 -21.59 2.33
CA SER A 417 15.96 -20.56 2.02
C SER A 417 16.59 -19.40 1.24
N GLY A 418 16.36 -19.41 -0.07
CA GLY A 418 16.79 -18.32 -0.97
C GLY A 418 16.29 -16.93 -0.53
N ILE A 419 15.09 -16.85 0.04
CA ILE A 419 14.53 -15.58 0.54
C ILE A 419 15.36 -15.05 1.72
N PHE A 420 15.73 -15.90 2.68
CA PHE A 420 16.53 -15.48 3.83
C PHE A 420 17.96 -15.14 3.46
N LEU A 421 18.57 -15.92 2.57
CA LEU A 421 19.87 -15.59 2.02
C LEU A 421 19.88 -14.22 1.35
N CYS A 422 18.87 -13.94 0.51
CA CYS A 422 18.70 -12.62 -0.10
C CYS A 422 18.55 -11.53 0.96
N ALA A 423 17.69 -11.75 1.96
CA ALA A 423 17.42 -10.81 3.04
C ALA A 423 18.69 -10.44 3.82
N ILE A 424 19.41 -11.46 4.29
CA ILE A 424 20.62 -11.30 5.10
C ILE A 424 21.67 -10.54 4.29
N VAL A 425 21.93 -10.96 3.04
CA VAL A 425 22.93 -10.31 2.19
C VAL A 425 22.53 -8.88 1.85
N ALA A 426 21.27 -8.63 1.49
CA ALA A 426 20.79 -7.28 1.17
C ALA A 426 20.89 -6.33 2.36
N VAL A 427 20.45 -6.77 3.54
CA VAL A 427 20.52 -5.98 4.77
C VAL A 427 21.98 -5.73 5.15
N LEU A 428 22.84 -6.76 5.13
CA LEU A 428 24.25 -6.62 5.49
C LEU A 428 25.02 -5.73 4.52
N LEU A 429 24.88 -5.93 3.20
CA LEU A 429 25.56 -5.11 2.21
C LEU A 429 25.08 -3.67 2.26
N ASN A 430 23.78 -3.44 2.37
CA ASN A 430 23.25 -2.09 2.55
C ASN A 430 23.80 -1.45 3.84
N ALA A 431 23.79 -2.20 4.95
CA ALA A 431 24.29 -1.73 6.22
C ALA A 431 25.80 -1.55 6.27
N LEU A 432 26.59 -2.13 5.37
CA LEU A 432 28.05 -1.98 5.29
C LEU A 432 28.45 -0.87 4.32
N ILE A 433 27.81 -0.82 3.15
CA ILE A 433 28.21 0.03 2.03
C ILE A 433 27.56 1.42 2.12
N ASN A 434 26.30 1.50 2.52
CA ASN A 434 25.56 2.76 2.62
C ASN A 434 25.70 3.42 4.02
N ARG A 435 26.77 3.14 4.78
CA ARG A 435 27.02 3.75 6.12
C ARG A 435 27.35 5.24 6.07
N THR A 436 27.78 5.75 4.94
CA THR A 436 28.38 7.09 4.79
C THR A 436 27.47 8.11 4.09
N THR A 437 26.23 7.77 3.76
CA THR A 437 25.20 8.70 3.29
C THR A 437 24.02 8.71 4.26
N PRO A 438 24.11 9.40 5.41
CA PRO A 438 23.05 9.39 6.43
C PRO A 438 21.74 10.08 6.01
N ASN A 439 21.68 10.77 4.87
CA ASN A 439 20.57 11.68 4.57
C ASN A 439 19.59 11.20 3.48
N GLU A 440 19.99 10.62 2.35
CA GLU A 440 19.04 10.52 1.22
C GLU A 440 17.93 9.45 1.37
N ASN A 441 18.21 8.29 1.97
CA ASN A 441 17.23 7.19 2.09
C ASN A 441 16.24 7.38 3.25
N ASN A 442 16.70 7.98 4.35
CA ASN A 442 15.82 8.41 5.42
C ASN A 442 15.02 9.64 4.98
N GLU A 443 15.60 10.57 4.20
CA GLU A 443 14.86 11.69 3.63
C GLU A 443 13.79 11.23 2.64
N GLU A 444 13.96 10.18 1.82
CA GLU A 444 12.87 9.71 0.94
C GLU A 444 11.70 9.09 1.70
N MET A 445 11.98 8.32 2.75
CA MET A 445 10.95 7.71 3.59
C MET A 445 10.34 8.72 4.57
N ASP A 446 11.15 9.63 5.14
CA ASP A 446 10.64 10.80 5.85
C ASP A 446 9.84 11.64 4.88
N ARG A 447 10.29 11.97 3.66
CA ARG A 447 9.51 12.70 2.63
C ARG A 447 8.20 12.00 2.31
N ASP A 448 8.19 10.68 2.11
CA ASP A 448 6.94 9.91 1.95
C ASP A 448 6.06 10.09 3.20
N MET A 449 6.63 9.99 4.40
CA MET A 449 5.90 10.20 5.66
C MET A 449 5.51 11.66 5.93
N THR A 450 6.26 12.66 5.46
CA THR A 450 6.07 14.11 5.67
C THR A 450 5.09 14.67 4.64
N GLN A 451 5.16 14.22 3.38
CA GLN A 451 4.14 14.48 2.35
C GLN A 451 2.78 13.99 2.82
N THR A 452 2.75 12.87 3.56
CA THR A 452 1.50 12.40 4.13
C THR A 452 1.17 13.03 5.50
N GLN A 453 2.15 13.45 6.32
CA GLN A 453 1.92 14.00 7.68
C GLN A 453 1.50 15.47 7.76
N SER A 454 1.45 16.22 6.66
CA SER A 454 1.05 17.63 6.69
C SER A 454 -0.46 17.89 6.88
N ALA A 455 -1.17 17.01 7.60
CA ALA A 455 -2.46 17.34 8.19
C ALA A 455 -2.21 17.95 9.59
N ALA A 456 -1.60 19.13 9.63
CA ALA A 456 -1.71 19.98 10.82
C ALA A 456 -3.20 20.22 11.09
N THR A 457 -3.62 20.09 12.35
CA THR A 457 -5.03 20.28 12.72
C THR A 457 -5.44 21.72 12.42
N VAL A 458 -6.29 21.89 11.42
CA VAL A 458 -6.92 23.17 11.06
C VAL A 458 -7.69 23.70 12.28
N SER A 459 -7.35 24.90 12.74
CA SER A 459 -8.08 25.58 13.81
C SER A 459 -9.28 26.37 13.26
N GLU A 460 -10.27 26.72 14.09
CA GLU A 460 -11.34 27.63 13.65
C GLU A 460 -10.79 29.01 13.26
N MET A 461 -9.73 29.48 13.93
CA MET A 461 -9.03 30.70 13.56
C MET A 461 -8.46 30.63 12.14
N ASP A 462 -7.94 29.47 11.72
CA ASP A 462 -7.41 29.30 10.37
C ASP A 462 -8.52 29.47 9.32
N LEU A 463 -9.70 28.91 9.57
CA LEU A 463 -10.85 29.02 8.68
C LEU A 463 -11.39 30.46 8.62
N ASP A 464 -11.46 31.14 9.76
CA ASP A 464 -11.92 32.52 9.84
C ASP A 464 -10.96 33.48 9.12
N GLN A 465 -9.65 33.31 9.31
CA GLN A 465 -8.65 34.11 8.60
C GLN A 465 -8.66 33.83 7.10
N LEU A 466 -8.81 32.57 6.67
CA LEU A 466 -8.97 32.26 5.24
C LEU A 466 -10.20 32.92 4.63
N ARG A 467 -11.36 32.91 5.31
CA ARG A 467 -12.57 33.62 4.84
C ARG A 467 -12.35 35.13 4.73
N ASN A 468 -11.66 35.73 5.69
CA ASN A 468 -11.31 37.15 5.63
C ASN A 468 -10.42 37.45 4.41
N VAL A 469 -9.46 36.58 4.11
CA VAL A 469 -8.58 36.72 2.94
C VAL A 469 -9.34 36.49 1.63
N ILE A 470 -10.28 35.54 1.57
CA ILE A 470 -11.16 35.34 0.40
C ILE A 470 -12.03 36.59 0.15
N ALA A 471 -12.60 37.18 1.20
CA ALA A 471 -13.35 38.44 1.09
C ALA A 471 -12.46 39.60 0.59
N LEU A 472 -11.20 39.65 1.03
CA LEU A 472 -10.23 40.64 0.55
C LEU A 472 -9.84 40.42 -0.93
N ALA A 473 -9.78 39.16 -1.38
CA ALA A 473 -9.56 38.81 -2.78
C ALA A 473 -10.74 39.25 -3.66
N GLU A 474 -11.98 39.10 -3.17
CA GLU A 474 -13.19 39.62 -3.83
C GLU A 474 -13.19 41.16 -3.90
N ASP A 475 -12.77 41.85 -2.84
CA ASP A 475 -12.59 43.31 -2.88
C ASP A 475 -11.48 43.73 -3.87
N SER A 476 -10.39 42.96 -3.98
CA SER A 476 -9.35 43.19 -4.99
C SER A 476 -9.92 43.11 -6.42
N LYS A 477 -10.74 42.09 -6.69
CA LYS A 477 -11.50 41.96 -7.95
C LYS A 477 -12.43 43.13 -8.21
N ASN A 478 -13.18 43.57 -7.20
CA ASN A 478 -14.12 44.69 -7.32
C ASN A 478 -13.41 46.02 -7.62
N ARG A 479 -12.13 46.15 -7.23
CA ARG A 479 -11.24 47.25 -7.60
C ARG A 479 -10.59 47.09 -8.97
N GLY A 480 -10.96 46.07 -9.75
CA GLY A 480 -10.43 45.79 -11.07
C GLY A 480 -9.01 45.21 -11.07
N ARG A 481 -8.57 44.63 -9.95
CA ARG A 481 -7.29 43.92 -9.81
C ARG A 481 -7.50 42.40 -9.92
N HIS A 482 -6.41 41.64 -10.03
CA HIS A 482 -6.49 40.17 -10.02
C HIS A 482 -7.05 39.69 -8.67
N PRO A 483 -7.93 38.66 -8.65
CA PRO A 483 -8.68 38.21 -7.47
C PRO A 483 -7.81 37.44 -6.47
N PHE A 484 -6.74 38.05 -5.96
CA PHE A 484 -5.87 37.44 -4.95
C PHE A 484 -5.62 38.38 -3.79
N ALA A 485 -5.56 37.82 -2.59
CA ALA A 485 -5.23 38.54 -1.37
C ALA A 485 -4.47 37.64 -0.39
N SER A 486 -3.73 38.26 0.52
CA SER A 486 -2.99 37.57 1.57
C SER A 486 -2.86 38.43 2.82
N THR A 487 -2.75 37.79 3.98
CA THR A 487 -2.58 38.42 5.29
C THR A 487 -1.59 37.65 6.14
N VAL A 488 -0.64 38.34 6.77
CA VAL A 488 0.25 37.78 7.79
C VAL A 488 -0.34 38.08 9.17
N VAL A 489 -0.46 37.06 10.01
CA VAL A 489 -1.06 37.13 11.34
C VAL A 489 -0.09 36.56 12.36
N ALA A 490 0.05 37.24 13.51
CA ALA A 490 0.85 36.78 14.64
C ALA A 490 0.22 35.57 15.35
N ALA A 491 0.99 34.89 16.20
CA ALA A 491 0.53 33.71 16.93
C ALA A 491 -0.64 33.97 17.89
N ASP A 492 -0.84 35.22 18.33
CA ASP A 492 -1.95 35.65 19.19
C ASP A 492 -3.21 36.08 18.40
N GLY A 493 -3.16 36.01 17.07
CA GLY A 493 -4.25 36.39 16.18
C GLY A 493 -4.22 37.84 15.69
N GLU A 494 -3.23 38.65 16.08
CA GLU A 494 -3.07 40.03 15.57
C GLU A 494 -2.68 40.04 14.08
N VAL A 495 -3.38 40.84 13.28
CA VAL A 495 -3.04 41.03 11.85
C VAL A 495 -1.83 41.95 11.74
N LEU A 496 -0.71 41.40 11.26
CA LEU A 496 0.55 42.14 11.08
C LEU A 496 0.59 42.88 9.75
N ALA A 497 0.07 42.28 8.68
CA ALA A 497 -0.01 42.92 7.36
C ALA A 497 -1.08 42.25 6.50
N SER A 498 -1.83 43.03 5.72
CA SER A 498 -2.77 42.54 4.70
C SER A 498 -2.53 43.23 3.37
N ALA A 499 -2.58 42.47 2.27
CA ALA A 499 -2.43 43.02 0.94
C ALA A 499 -3.32 42.29 -0.07
N GLY A 500 -3.87 43.06 -1.01
CA GLY A 500 -4.43 42.55 -2.26
C GLY A 500 -3.41 42.58 -3.39
N ASN A 501 -3.72 41.88 -4.48
CA ASN A 501 -2.88 41.84 -5.67
C ASN A 501 -2.77 43.24 -6.32
N ASN A 502 -1.56 43.61 -6.76
CA ASN A 502 -1.28 44.84 -7.50
C ASN A 502 -0.33 44.56 -8.69
N SER A 503 -0.56 43.47 -9.40
CA SER A 503 0.29 43.00 -10.52
C SER A 503 0.18 43.85 -11.80
N MET A 504 -0.88 44.66 -11.92
CA MET A 504 -1.21 45.39 -13.15
C MET A 504 -0.74 46.87 -13.15
N PRO A 505 -0.28 47.42 -14.28
CA PRO A 505 0.00 48.86 -14.42
C PRO A 505 -1.28 49.73 -14.30
N PRO A 506 -1.19 51.05 -14.02
CA PRO A 506 0.03 51.86 -13.89
C PRO A 506 0.61 51.93 -12.46
N GLU A 507 -0.16 51.51 -11.45
CA GLU A 507 0.24 51.61 -10.03
C GLU A 507 1.03 50.38 -9.55
N GLY A 508 1.03 49.31 -10.34
CA GLY A 508 1.53 48.00 -10.00
C GLY A 508 2.52 47.46 -11.02
N ASP A 509 3.16 46.34 -10.68
CA ASP A 509 4.06 45.60 -11.56
C ASP A 509 3.90 44.09 -11.33
N PRO A 510 4.29 43.23 -12.29
CA PRO A 510 4.04 41.79 -12.22
C PRO A 510 4.57 41.06 -10.98
N THR A 511 5.47 41.66 -10.19
CA THR A 511 5.99 41.04 -8.96
C THR A 511 5.10 41.30 -7.73
N GLN A 512 4.18 42.26 -7.81
CA GLN A 512 3.34 42.71 -6.70
C GLN A 512 2.13 41.79 -6.43
N HIS A 513 2.42 40.51 -6.23
CA HIS A 513 1.46 39.51 -5.75
C HIS A 513 1.08 39.79 -4.30
N ALA A 514 -0.11 39.33 -3.89
CA ALA A 514 -0.65 39.62 -2.57
C ALA A 514 0.25 39.11 -1.44
N GLU A 515 0.76 37.87 -1.58
CA GLU A 515 1.65 37.20 -0.64
C GLU A 515 2.97 37.95 -0.50
N LEU A 516 3.57 38.33 -1.64
CA LEU A 516 4.84 39.05 -1.65
C LEU A 516 4.73 40.42 -0.97
N ARG A 517 3.63 41.14 -1.23
CA ARG A 517 3.35 42.43 -0.58
C ARG A 517 3.10 42.27 0.92
N ALA A 518 2.29 41.30 1.33
CA ALA A 518 1.98 41.05 2.75
C ALA A 518 3.24 40.62 3.52
N ALA A 519 4.03 39.69 2.97
CA ALA A 519 5.27 39.23 3.60
C ALA A 519 6.31 40.35 3.69
N ALA A 520 6.48 41.17 2.63
CA ALA A 520 7.40 42.29 2.65
C ALA A 520 7.00 43.37 3.67
N GLU A 521 5.70 43.64 3.82
CA GLU A 521 5.20 44.60 4.81
C GLU A 521 5.40 44.08 6.24
N ALA A 522 5.05 42.82 6.51
CA ALA A 522 5.27 42.20 7.81
C ALA A 522 6.76 42.20 8.20
N ALA A 523 7.64 41.91 7.24
CA ALA A 523 9.10 41.91 7.45
C ALA A 523 9.69 43.31 7.74
N ARG A 524 9.00 44.40 7.37
CA ARG A 524 9.42 45.76 7.73
C ARG A 524 9.07 46.13 9.17
N GLN A 525 8.03 45.51 9.73
CA GLN A 525 7.45 45.91 11.02
C GLN A 525 7.78 44.94 12.16
N CYS A 526 8.14 43.68 11.85
CA CYS A 526 8.30 42.60 12.83
C CYS A 526 9.76 42.14 12.96
N THR A 527 10.12 41.60 14.11
CA THR A 527 11.42 40.93 14.30
C THR A 527 11.41 39.52 13.67
N PRO A 528 12.59 38.94 13.38
CA PRO A 528 12.69 37.56 12.88
C PRO A 528 12.00 36.51 13.77
N GLU A 529 12.04 36.70 15.09
CA GLU A 529 11.40 35.79 16.06
C GLU A 529 9.87 35.88 15.98
N GLN A 530 9.32 37.09 15.79
CA GLN A 530 7.89 37.29 15.62
C GLN A 530 7.41 36.63 14.32
N LEU A 531 8.13 36.82 13.21
CA LEU A 531 7.82 36.21 11.92
C LEU A 531 7.92 34.68 11.97
N ALA A 532 8.90 34.12 12.67
CA ALA A 532 9.03 32.68 12.84
C ALA A 532 7.81 32.04 13.51
N SER A 533 7.05 32.81 14.29
CA SER A 533 5.77 32.37 14.90
C SER A 533 4.51 32.80 14.14
N ALA A 534 4.66 33.61 13.08
CA ALA A 534 3.55 34.16 12.31
C ALA A 534 3.06 33.18 11.24
N THR A 535 1.79 33.35 10.84
CA THR A 535 1.14 32.59 9.78
C THR A 535 0.75 33.51 8.61
N LEU A 536 1.12 33.13 7.39
CA LEU A 536 0.61 33.71 6.16
C LEU A 536 -0.69 32.99 5.76
N TYR A 537 -1.81 33.71 5.74
CA TYR A 537 -3.06 33.27 5.14
C TYR A 537 -3.16 33.82 3.71
N THR A 538 -3.49 32.99 2.73
CA THR A 538 -3.62 33.42 1.32
C THR A 538 -4.82 32.79 0.62
N SER A 539 -5.41 33.51 -0.34
CA SER A 539 -6.57 33.05 -1.11
C SER A 539 -6.23 31.93 -2.11
N ALA A 540 -4.98 31.83 -2.54
CA ALA A 540 -4.48 30.79 -3.44
C ALA A 540 -3.08 30.33 -3.03
N GLU A 541 -2.69 29.13 -3.45
CA GLU A 541 -1.37 28.58 -3.15
C GLU A 541 -0.25 29.53 -3.62
N PRO A 542 0.73 29.88 -2.76
CA PRO A 542 1.77 30.82 -3.16
C PRO A 542 2.62 30.25 -4.31
N CYS A 543 2.75 31.00 -5.41
CA CYS A 543 3.64 30.63 -6.49
C CYS A 543 5.12 30.57 -6.03
N VAL A 544 6.02 30.08 -6.89
CA VAL A 544 7.46 29.95 -6.58
C VAL A 544 8.11 31.25 -6.08
N MET A 545 7.75 32.39 -6.66
CA MET A 545 8.25 33.71 -6.25
C MET A 545 7.76 34.08 -4.84
N CYS A 546 6.47 33.91 -4.58
CA CYS A 546 5.86 34.24 -3.29
C CYS A 546 6.34 33.30 -2.18
N THR A 547 6.44 32.00 -2.49
CA THR A 547 7.01 30.99 -1.59
C THR A 547 8.45 31.34 -1.21
N GLY A 548 9.26 31.77 -2.18
CA GLY A 548 10.61 32.27 -1.92
C GLY A 548 10.63 33.50 -1.00
N ALA A 549 9.73 34.46 -1.22
CA ALA A 549 9.61 35.64 -0.36
C ALA A 549 9.29 35.26 1.09
N VAL A 550 8.28 34.40 1.29
CA VAL A 550 7.88 33.88 2.61
C VAL A 550 9.06 33.18 3.29
N TYR A 551 9.76 32.30 2.55
CA TYR A 551 10.95 31.61 3.03
C TYR A 551 12.02 32.58 3.53
N TRP A 552 12.34 33.64 2.78
CA TRP A 552 13.39 34.59 3.17
C TRP A 552 12.98 35.55 4.28
N THR A 553 11.71 35.95 4.32
CA THR A 553 11.16 36.75 5.43
C THR A 553 11.12 35.99 6.76
N GLY A 554 11.14 34.65 6.71
CA GLY A 554 11.17 33.81 7.92
C GLY A 554 9.82 33.60 8.55
N ILE A 555 8.73 33.73 7.79
CA ILE A 555 7.39 33.38 8.26
C ILE A 555 7.32 31.87 8.47
N GLY A 556 6.88 31.44 9.66
CA GLY A 556 6.95 30.04 10.09
C GLY A 556 5.83 29.13 9.55
N ARG A 557 4.73 29.70 9.08
CA ARG A 557 3.55 28.93 8.66
C ARG A 557 2.82 29.56 7.47
N ILE A 558 2.34 28.74 6.54
CA ILE A 558 1.52 29.10 5.39
C ILE A 558 0.19 28.37 5.48
N VAL A 559 -0.91 29.08 5.30
CA VAL A 559 -2.26 28.54 5.22
C VAL A 559 -2.92 29.08 3.96
N TYR A 560 -3.33 28.22 3.03
CA TYR A 560 -3.88 28.67 1.74
C TYR A 560 -5.24 28.04 1.43
N ALA A 561 -6.06 28.79 0.70
CA ALA A 561 -7.39 28.33 0.35
C ALA A 561 -7.43 27.48 -0.93
N LEU A 562 -7.18 28.09 -2.09
CA LEU A 562 -7.23 27.42 -3.40
C LEU A 562 -5.89 26.79 -3.78
N SER A 563 -5.86 25.53 -4.24
CA SER A 563 -4.63 24.92 -4.77
C SER A 563 -4.22 25.49 -6.13
N GLU A 564 -2.92 25.46 -6.44
CA GLU A 564 -2.39 25.92 -7.75
C GLU A 564 -2.98 25.08 -8.91
N HIS A 565 -3.13 23.78 -8.73
CA HIS A 565 -3.75 22.88 -9.72
C HIS A 565 -5.21 23.28 -10.00
N ARG A 566 -6.00 23.59 -8.96
CA ARG A 566 -7.39 24.04 -9.14
C ARG A 566 -7.46 25.45 -9.73
N LEU A 567 -6.52 26.32 -9.39
CA LEU A 567 -6.40 27.64 -10.01
C LEU A 567 -6.13 27.53 -11.51
N LEU A 568 -5.23 26.63 -11.93
CA LEU A 568 -4.94 26.37 -13.34
C LEU A 568 -6.18 25.91 -14.12
N GLU A 569 -7.06 25.11 -13.52
CA GLU A 569 -8.34 24.73 -14.14
C GLU A 569 -9.28 25.93 -14.36
N LEU A 570 -9.18 26.96 -13.52
CA LEU A 570 -9.99 28.18 -13.62
C LEU A 570 -9.39 29.21 -14.58
N THR A 571 -8.06 29.31 -14.65
CA THR A 571 -7.32 30.30 -15.44
C THR A 571 -7.01 29.80 -16.85
N GLY A 572 -6.71 28.51 -17.03
CA GLY A 572 -6.26 27.97 -18.30
C GLY A 572 -4.92 28.55 -18.75
N ASP A 573 -4.81 28.90 -20.03
CA ASP A 573 -3.63 29.53 -20.64
C ASP A 573 -3.72 31.07 -20.69
N ASP A 574 -4.42 31.69 -19.73
CA ASP A 574 -4.61 33.15 -19.68
C ASP A 574 -3.26 33.91 -19.64
N PRO A 575 -3.01 34.84 -20.57
CA PRO A 575 -1.74 35.56 -20.67
C PRO A 575 -1.46 36.49 -19.49
N GLU A 576 -2.48 36.89 -18.72
CA GLU A 576 -2.31 37.70 -17.50
C GLU A 576 -1.93 36.85 -16.28
N ASN A 577 -2.09 35.52 -16.34
CA ASN A 577 -1.72 34.61 -15.24
C ASN A 577 -1.17 33.25 -15.74
N PRO A 578 0.07 33.21 -16.28
CA PRO A 578 0.75 31.97 -16.66
C PRO A 578 1.10 31.18 -15.39
N THR A 579 0.15 30.35 -14.97
CA THR A 579 0.15 29.65 -13.68
C THR A 579 1.24 28.57 -13.69
N PHE A 580 2.12 28.54 -12.67
CA PHE A 580 3.15 27.52 -12.55
C PHE A 580 2.57 26.35 -11.77
N ASP A 581 2.30 25.20 -12.41
CA ASP A 581 1.87 23.98 -11.69
C ASP A 581 3.02 23.37 -10.87
N LEU A 582 3.44 24.09 -9.83
CA LEU A 582 4.55 23.77 -8.93
C LEU A 582 4.13 24.09 -7.49
N PRO A 583 3.80 23.06 -6.67
CA PRO A 583 3.35 23.27 -5.31
C PRO A 583 4.37 24.00 -4.43
N CYS A 584 3.90 24.87 -3.54
CA CYS A 584 4.78 25.64 -2.64
C CYS A 584 5.61 24.71 -1.72
N ARG A 585 5.03 23.56 -1.37
CA ARG A 585 5.70 22.51 -0.59
C ARG A 585 6.93 21.96 -1.28
N GLU A 586 6.90 21.82 -2.60
CA GLU A 586 8.04 21.34 -3.36
C GLU A 586 9.19 22.35 -3.31
N VAL A 587 8.88 23.63 -3.46
CA VAL A 587 9.87 24.72 -3.35
C VAL A 587 10.50 24.74 -1.96
N LEU A 588 9.68 24.69 -0.90
CA LEU A 588 10.14 24.70 0.50
C LEU A 588 10.97 23.46 0.86
N SER A 589 10.69 22.30 0.25
CA SER A 589 11.46 21.07 0.47
C SER A 589 12.93 21.18 0.06
N ARG A 590 13.30 22.19 -0.72
CA ARG A 590 14.67 22.48 -1.14
C ARG A 590 15.38 23.49 -0.23
N GLY A 591 14.71 23.99 0.80
CA GLY A 591 15.21 24.96 1.77
C GLY A 591 15.81 24.33 3.03
N GLN A 592 16.31 25.18 3.92
CA GLN A 592 16.86 24.81 5.24
C GLN A 592 15.98 25.30 6.41
N ARG A 593 14.83 25.90 6.12
CA ARG A 593 13.86 26.37 7.12
C ARG A 593 12.66 25.42 7.12
N ASP A 594 12.23 25.05 8.31
CA ASP A 594 11.00 24.30 8.51
C ASP A 594 9.84 25.30 8.50
N ILE A 595 9.01 25.26 7.45
CA ILE A 595 7.84 26.11 7.29
C ILE A 595 6.63 25.19 7.17
N GLU A 596 5.73 25.30 8.13
CA GLU A 596 4.49 24.52 8.14
C GLU A 596 3.58 25.01 7.01
N VAL A 597 2.99 24.10 6.24
CA VAL A 597 2.06 24.46 5.17
C VAL A 597 0.74 23.71 5.37
N LEU A 598 -0.37 24.44 5.37
CA LEU A 598 -1.72 23.94 5.53
C LEU A 598 -2.56 24.40 4.33
N GLY A 599 -3.27 23.48 3.68
CA GLY A 599 -4.01 23.77 2.46
C GLY A 599 -3.94 22.62 1.47
N PRO A 600 -4.83 22.60 0.46
CA PRO A 600 -5.89 23.60 0.24
C PRO A 600 -7.06 23.49 1.24
N LEU A 601 -7.78 24.58 1.47
CA LEU A 601 -8.91 24.70 2.41
C LEU A 601 -9.97 25.66 1.84
N LEU A 602 -11.26 25.36 1.99
CA LEU A 602 -12.33 26.24 1.45
C LEU A 602 -12.21 26.51 -0.07
N GLU A 603 -11.75 25.52 -0.86
CA GLU A 603 -11.50 25.69 -2.30
C GLU A 603 -12.72 26.20 -3.07
N ASP A 604 -13.92 25.72 -2.75
CA ASP A 604 -15.16 26.17 -3.40
C ASP A 604 -15.48 27.64 -3.10
N GLU A 605 -15.25 28.09 -1.85
CA GLU A 605 -15.45 29.50 -1.44
C GLU A 605 -14.42 30.39 -2.15
N ALA A 606 -13.16 29.95 -2.22
CA ALA A 606 -12.10 30.70 -2.91
C ALA A 606 -12.31 30.76 -4.42
N ALA A 607 -12.72 29.65 -5.05
CA ALA A 607 -13.03 29.58 -6.48
C ALA A 607 -14.16 30.55 -6.90
N ALA A 608 -15.11 30.84 -6.00
CA ALA A 608 -16.18 31.80 -6.27
C ALA A 608 -15.65 33.22 -6.53
N ALA A 609 -14.55 33.62 -5.89
CA ALA A 609 -13.91 34.91 -6.15
C ALA A 609 -13.39 35.01 -7.60
N HIS A 610 -12.94 33.90 -8.19
CA HIS A 610 -12.44 33.84 -9.56
C HIS A 610 -13.55 33.75 -10.64
N ALA A 611 -14.78 33.40 -10.26
CA ALA A 611 -15.88 33.22 -11.20
C ALA A 611 -16.14 34.49 -12.03
N GLY A 612 -16.15 34.34 -13.36
CA GLY A 612 -16.40 35.43 -14.30
C GLY A 612 -15.25 36.43 -14.50
N PHE A 613 -14.12 36.26 -13.82
CA PHE A 613 -12.94 37.14 -13.98
C PHE A 613 -12.11 36.77 -15.21
N TRP A 614 -11.72 35.49 -15.32
CA TRP A 614 -10.84 34.97 -16.38
C TRP A 614 -11.54 34.79 -17.74
N SER A 615 -12.88 34.80 -17.78
CA SER A 615 -13.65 34.51 -19.00
C SER A 615 -13.92 35.73 -19.89
N ARG A 616 -13.27 36.88 -19.65
CA ARG A 616 -13.44 38.09 -20.48
C ARG A 616 -12.19 38.96 -20.54
N ARG A 617 -11.52 38.96 -21.69
CA ARG A 617 -10.91 40.14 -22.36
C ARG A 617 -10.41 39.76 -23.77
N THR A 618 -11.32 39.33 -24.63
CA THR A 618 -11.15 39.53 -26.08
C THR A 618 -11.63 40.95 -26.40
N ASN A 619 -10.72 41.91 -26.34
CA ASN A 619 -10.82 43.13 -27.11
C ASN A 619 -9.46 43.42 -27.73
#